data_AF-A0A182SC26-F1
#
_entry.id   AF-A0A182SC26-F1
#
_cell.length_a   1.000
_cell.length_b   1.000
_cell.length_c   1.000
_cell.angle_alpha   90.00
_cell.angle_beta   90.00
_cell.angle_gamma   90.00
#
_symmetry.space_group_name_H-M   'P 1'
#
loop_
_entity.id
_entity.type
_entity.pdbx_description
1 polymer ?
#
loop_
_entity_poly.entity_id
_entity_poly.type
_entity_poly.pdbx_seq_one_letter_code
_entity_poly.pdbx_strand_id
1 'polypeptide(L)'
;MNRHTDRRSSLPEKHYLSHFGPRQGQLLSRLLTHTHLPGLSSLDQMHLLALADTVSTCNIDFAERFAIDAAKTAIAKENLTGVPNTENVSTDSLDDCGLRFLLAMKHYNYLLRCLPISQRHSFQKQGVGTSNIVWAFHSESEEELLNLIPSYVKGQPKWHVLKELGVGWWLRNNNLLRQCIERLAKASFQANQDPLDAAIYYMAMKKKSVVWGLFRSKKDEKMTQFFANNFAEDRWRKAALKNAFALLGKQRFEHAVAFFLLANSLNDALEVCLTKLEDLQLALVITRLYEGEHDPTPPSFKKLLYEEVLGCDKNGENQDLSRAHPDPFLRSMALWILKDYTGSLSTLLDSQIGSMHPLFDDESAALGNASHQDAGHSTNPNVFNFYVYLRTHPLLIRQHIASSAQDKKRAQVVIAGFSYGGADTSAASSGLATDKQIQLEDSITPLERQLYFTTAHAHFKAGCPALALEVLSKLPTKVIDQETSNAQSPASGPDV
;
A
#
# COMPACT_ATOMS: atom_id res chain seq x y z
N MET A 1 -25.58 19.75 56.19
CA MET A 1 -24.31 20.47 55.94
C MET A 1 -23.16 19.53 56.20
N ASN A 2 -22.45 19.12 55.15
CA ASN A 2 -20.99 19.03 55.07
C ASN A 2 -20.58 18.27 53.80
N ARG A 3 -20.45 19.05 52.73
CA ARG A 3 -19.54 18.76 51.61
C ARG A 3 -18.12 18.96 52.14
N HIS A 4 -17.25 17.97 52.01
CA HIS A 4 -15.79 18.17 51.89
C HIS A 4 -15.21 16.90 51.25
N THR A 5 -15.16 16.85 49.91
CA THR A 5 -13.94 17.08 49.10
C THR A 5 -12.89 15.98 49.27
N ASP A 6 -13.10 14.85 48.58
CA ASP A 6 -12.02 13.95 48.14
C ASP A 6 -11.13 14.70 47.13
N ARG A 7 -10.22 15.54 47.64
CA ARG A 7 -9.03 15.94 46.87
C ARG A 7 -8.05 14.77 46.95
N ARG A 8 -8.24 13.76 46.08
CA ARG A 8 -7.09 12.96 45.64
C ARG A 8 -6.13 13.93 44.97
N SER A 9 -5.06 14.28 45.69
CA SER A 9 -3.90 14.97 45.15
C SER A 9 -3.38 14.15 43.97
N SER A 10 -3.65 14.62 42.76
CA SER A 10 -3.00 14.11 41.55
C SER A 10 -1.49 14.26 41.76
N LEU A 11 -0.80 13.13 41.87
CA LEU A 11 0.65 13.09 41.78
C LEU A 11 1.08 13.88 40.53
N PRO A 12 2.15 14.69 40.57
CA PRO A 12 2.63 15.37 39.39
C PRO A 12 3.08 14.31 38.38
N GLU A 13 2.31 14.14 37.30
CA GLU A 13 2.74 13.38 36.13
C GLU A 13 4.11 13.92 35.72
N LYS A 14 5.14 13.07 35.75
CA LYS A 14 6.46 13.42 35.21
C LYS A 14 6.27 13.72 33.73
N HIS A 15 6.27 15.01 33.38
CA HIS A 15 6.24 15.47 31.99
C HIS A 15 7.58 15.15 31.32
N TYR A 16 7.73 13.91 30.85
CA TYR A 16 8.79 13.61 29.90
C TYR A 16 8.49 14.38 28.60
N LEU A 17 9.50 15.03 28.02
CA LEU A 17 9.41 15.72 26.72
C LEU A 17 8.93 14.79 25.58
N SER A 18 9.02 13.48 25.77
CA SER A 18 8.56 12.44 24.84
C SER A 18 7.08 12.11 24.95
N HIS A 19 6.34 12.60 25.96
CA HIS A 19 4.93 12.25 26.16
C HIS A 19 3.98 13.30 25.58
N PHE A 20 3.24 12.93 24.53
CA PHE A 20 2.23 13.75 23.87
C PHE A 20 0.82 13.12 23.88
N GLY A 21 0.10 13.25 24.99
CA GLY A 21 -1.22 12.61 25.18
C GLY A 21 -2.42 13.49 24.80
N PRO A 22 -3.65 12.99 25.02
CA PRO A 22 -4.89 13.72 24.77
C PRO A 22 -4.93 15.10 25.43
N ARG A 23 -4.30 15.26 26.60
CA ARG A 23 -4.22 16.53 27.33
C ARG A 23 -3.34 17.55 26.61
N GLN A 24 -2.15 17.13 26.15
CA GLN A 24 -1.23 17.96 25.37
C GLN A 24 -1.85 18.30 24.01
N GLY A 25 -2.49 17.34 23.36
CA GLY A 25 -3.24 17.55 22.11
C GLY A 25 -4.34 18.59 22.26
N GLN A 26 -5.15 18.54 23.32
CA GLN A 26 -6.18 19.54 23.61
C GLN A 26 -5.59 20.93 23.88
N LEU A 27 -4.48 21.01 24.61
CA LEU A 27 -3.80 22.28 24.88
C LEU A 27 -3.28 22.91 23.59
N LEU A 28 -2.59 22.12 22.76
CA LEU A 28 -2.06 22.56 21.48
C LEU A 28 -3.18 22.94 20.51
N SER A 29 -4.25 22.14 20.47
CA SER A 29 -5.42 22.42 19.65
C SER A 29 -6.04 23.78 20.00
N ARG A 30 -6.27 24.06 21.28
CA ARG A 30 -6.77 25.37 21.74
C ARG A 30 -5.84 26.52 21.35
N LEU A 31 -4.54 26.32 21.47
CA LEU A 31 -3.56 27.34 21.12
C LEU A 31 -3.62 27.64 19.61
N LEU A 32 -3.62 26.62 18.76
CA LEU A 32 -3.67 26.79 17.30
C LEU A 32 -5.00 27.34 16.79
N THR A 33 -6.12 27.11 17.49
CA THR A 33 -7.42 27.68 17.10
C THR A 33 -7.59 29.13 17.53
N HIS A 34 -6.86 29.59 18.56
CA HIS A 34 -7.03 30.93 19.13
C HIS A 34 -5.85 31.87 18.92
N THR A 35 -4.70 31.36 18.48
CA THR A 35 -3.50 32.18 18.23
C THR A 35 -2.91 31.84 16.87
N HIS A 36 -2.67 32.86 16.05
CA HIS A 36 -1.92 32.69 14.81
C HIS A 36 -0.44 32.73 15.11
N LEU A 37 0.24 31.61 14.85
CA LEU A 37 1.68 31.51 14.96
C LEU A 37 2.35 32.29 13.83
N PRO A 38 3.31 33.19 14.15
CA PRO A 38 4.00 33.98 13.13
C PRO A 38 4.80 33.05 12.20
N GLY A 39 4.71 33.30 10.89
CA GLY A 39 5.40 32.52 9.87
C GLY A 39 4.67 31.25 9.38
N LEU A 40 3.50 30.91 9.96
CA LEU A 40 2.66 29.82 9.47
C LEU A 40 1.39 30.36 8.81
N SER A 41 1.04 29.82 7.64
CA SER A 41 -0.26 30.11 7.03
C SER A 41 -1.40 29.50 7.86
N SER A 42 -2.63 29.98 7.63
CA SER A 42 -3.82 29.37 8.25
C SER A 42 -3.99 27.90 7.85
N LEU A 43 -3.55 27.55 6.64
CA LEU A 43 -3.53 26.17 6.16
C LEU A 43 -2.53 25.32 6.95
N ASP A 44 -1.30 25.81 7.12
CA ASP A 44 -0.27 25.09 7.87
C ASP A 44 -0.69 24.85 9.33
N GLN A 45 -1.36 25.82 9.94
CA GLN A 45 -1.91 25.66 11.30
C GLN A 45 -3.01 24.59 11.36
N MET A 46 -3.85 24.47 10.33
CA MET A 46 -4.83 23.37 10.23
C MET A 46 -4.16 22.01 10.07
N HIS A 47 -3.09 21.92 9.27
CA HIS A 47 -2.30 20.69 9.16
C HIS A 47 -1.63 20.31 10.48
N LEU A 48 -1.08 21.29 11.20
CA LEU A 48 -0.46 21.07 12.51
C LEU A 48 -1.49 20.64 13.55
N LEU A 49 -2.69 21.21 13.51
CA LEU A 49 -3.81 20.77 14.33
C LEU A 49 -4.21 19.32 14.02
N ALA A 50 -4.26 18.93 12.75
CA ALA A 50 -4.56 17.57 12.33
C ALA A 50 -3.49 16.56 12.80
N LEU A 51 -2.22 16.95 12.76
CA LEU A 51 -1.12 16.14 13.31
C LEU A 51 -1.25 16.01 14.84
N ALA A 52 -1.51 17.10 15.54
CA ALA A 52 -1.70 17.09 16.99
C ALA A 52 -2.85 16.18 17.42
N ASP A 53 -4.00 16.23 16.73
CA ASP A 53 -5.13 15.33 17.01
C ASP A 53 -4.75 13.86 16.74
N THR A 54 -4.09 13.60 15.60
CA THR A 54 -3.68 12.24 15.22
C THR A 54 -2.70 11.64 16.23
N VAL A 55 -1.67 12.38 16.64
CA VAL A 55 -0.67 11.91 17.62
C VAL A 55 -1.28 11.79 19.01
N SER A 56 -2.12 12.74 19.45
CA SER A 56 -2.69 12.70 20.80
C SER A 56 -3.74 11.61 21.00
N THR A 57 -4.47 11.23 19.94
CA THR A 57 -5.47 10.15 19.96
C THR A 57 -4.86 8.77 19.73
N CYS A 58 -3.58 8.71 19.36
CA CYS A 58 -2.81 7.49 19.19
C CYS A 58 -1.78 7.44 20.33
N ASN A 59 -2.12 6.72 21.41
CA ASN A 59 -1.33 6.61 22.64
C ASN A 59 0.20 6.46 22.39
N ILE A 60 1.05 7.26 23.05
CA ILE A 60 2.46 7.53 22.66
C ILE A 60 3.43 6.34 22.82
N ASP A 61 2.96 5.16 23.21
CA ASP A 61 3.77 3.93 23.22
C ASP A 61 4.29 3.54 21.82
N PHE A 62 3.85 4.24 20.76
CA PHE A 62 4.36 4.09 19.39
C PHE A 62 5.81 4.54 19.21
N ALA A 63 6.22 5.65 19.81
CA ALA A 63 7.61 6.10 19.71
C ALA A 63 8.56 5.09 20.37
N GLU A 64 8.10 4.46 21.46
CA GLU A 64 8.83 3.39 22.12
C GLU A 64 8.83 2.11 21.28
N ARG A 65 7.71 1.68 20.68
CA ARG A 65 7.69 0.53 19.75
C ARG A 65 8.57 0.72 18.50
N PHE A 66 8.51 1.86 17.81
CA PHE A 66 9.33 2.12 16.62
C PHE A 66 10.82 2.34 16.97
N ALA A 67 11.12 2.93 18.13
CA ALA A 67 12.50 3.01 18.63
C ALA A 67 13.01 1.65 19.11
N ILE A 68 12.15 0.83 19.73
CA ILE A 68 12.44 -0.55 20.12
C ILE A 68 12.65 -1.41 18.88
N ASP A 69 11.95 -1.20 17.76
CA ASP A 69 12.15 -2.01 16.55
C ASP A 69 13.42 -1.61 15.80
N ALA A 70 13.75 -0.30 15.76
CA ALA A 70 15.07 0.18 15.35
C ALA A 70 16.19 -0.37 16.27
N ALA A 71 15.92 -0.49 17.58
CA ALA A 71 16.85 -1.05 18.54
C ALA A 71 16.90 -2.60 18.54
N LYS A 72 15.81 -3.31 18.22
CA LYS A 72 15.75 -4.78 18.07
C LYS A 72 16.42 -5.22 16.78
N THR A 73 16.34 -4.39 15.73
CA THR A 73 17.14 -4.55 14.51
C THR A 73 18.64 -4.40 14.82
N ALA A 74 19.00 -3.68 15.89
CA ALA A 74 20.38 -3.57 16.40
C ALA A 74 20.72 -4.58 17.53
N ILE A 75 19.74 -5.14 18.23
CA ILE A 75 19.89 -5.96 19.45
C ILE A 75 18.94 -7.17 19.37
N ALA A 76 19.08 -7.98 18.32
CA ALA A 76 18.57 -9.35 18.33
C ALA A 76 19.60 -10.26 19.04
N LYS A 77 19.76 -10.05 20.35
CA LYS A 77 20.34 -11.02 21.28
C LYS A 77 19.47 -11.04 22.53
N GLU A 78 19.02 -12.25 22.84
CA GLU A 78 18.35 -12.68 24.08
C GLU A 78 16.84 -12.42 24.25
N ASN A 79 16.12 -13.54 24.05
CA ASN A 79 15.03 -14.08 24.86
C ASN A 79 13.58 -13.65 24.60
N LEU A 80 12.85 -14.64 24.09
CA LEU A 80 11.40 -14.79 24.15
C LEU A 80 10.92 -14.90 25.60
N THR A 81 9.91 -14.14 26.00
CA THR A 81 8.77 -14.64 26.79
C THR A 81 7.56 -13.74 26.54
N GLY A 82 6.41 -14.35 26.24
CA GLY A 82 5.14 -13.67 26.06
C GLY A 82 4.25 -13.77 27.29
N VAL A 83 3.30 -12.84 27.43
CA VAL A 83 2.02 -13.01 28.13
C VAL A 83 0.98 -12.07 27.48
N PRO A 84 -0.22 -12.54 27.12
CA PRO A 84 -1.28 -11.70 26.55
C PRO A 84 -2.22 -11.16 27.65
N ASN A 85 -2.77 -9.96 27.49
CA ASN A 85 -3.91 -9.47 28.28
C ASN A 85 -4.93 -8.71 27.39
N THR A 86 -6.02 -9.44 27.09
CA THR A 86 -7.46 -9.12 27.05
C THR A 86 -7.99 -7.72 26.66
N GLU A 87 -8.70 -7.73 25.52
CA GLU A 87 -9.98 -7.06 25.16
C GLU A 87 -10.20 -5.57 25.51
N ASN A 88 -9.69 -4.72 24.64
CA ASN A 88 -10.49 -3.84 23.78
C ASN A 88 -9.98 -4.08 22.35
N VAL A 89 -10.63 -3.62 21.27
CA VAL A 89 -9.95 -3.58 19.95
C VAL A 89 -8.80 -2.58 20.07
N SER A 90 -7.69 -3.05 20.60
CA SER A 90 -6.51 -2.27 20.95
C SER A 90 -5.72 -2.08 19.68
N THR A 91 -5.20 -0.88 19.49
CA THR A 91 -4.15 -0.62 18.50
C THR A 91 -2.92 -1.52 18.69
N ASP A 92 -2.84 -2.30 19.78
CA ASP A 92 -1.85 -3.35 20.00
C ASP A 92 -1.97 -4.58 19.09
N SER A 93 -3.12 -4.83 18.45
CA SER A 93 -3.27 -5.96 17.52
C SER A 93 -2.67 -5.67 16.14
N LEU A 94 -2.50 -4.40 15.80
CA LEU A 94 -1.96 -3.98 14.52
C LEU A 94 -0.44 -4.18 14.47
N ASP A 95 0.02 -4.63 13.31
CA ASP A 95 1.42 -4.59 12.94
C ASP A 95 1.91 -3.16 12.61
N ASP A 96 3.22 -3.00 12.52
CA ASP A 96 3.86 -1.70 12.28
C ASP A 96 3.41 -1.04 10.97
N CYS A 97 3.22 -1.84 9.92
CA CYS A 97 2.72 -1.39 8.63
C CYS A 97 1.26 -0.91 8.71
N GLY A 98 0.39 -1.68 9.37
CA GLY A 98 -1.00 -1.30 9.60
C GLY A 98 -1.12 -0.06 10.47
N LEU A 99 -0.26 0.10 11.47
CA LEU A 99 -0.21 1.29 12.31
C LEU A 99 0.19 2.55 11.54
N ARG A 100 1.23 2.48 10.69
CA ARG A 100 1.64 3.60 9.82
C ARG A 100 0.49 4.06 8.93
N PHE A 101 -0.23 3.10 8.34
CA PHE A 101 -1.41 3.41 7.55
C PHE A 101 -2.55 3.98 8.40
N LEU A 102 -2.82 3.44 9.59
CA LEU A 102 -3.86 3.95 10.49
C LEU A 102 -3.62 5.43 10.85
N LEU A 103 -2.38 5.80 11.14
CA LEU A 103 -2.02 7.20 11.41
C LEU A 103 -2.31 8.08 10.19
N ALA A 104 -1.90 7.64 8.99
CA ALA A 104 -2.19 8.36 7.75
C ALA A 104 -3.70 8.46 7.47
N MET A 105 -4.47 7.39 7.70
CA MET A 105 -5.92 7.37 7.54
C MET A 105 -6.60 8.32 8.52
N LYS A 106 -6.20 8.34 9.80
CA LYS A 106 -6.75 9.27 10.80
C LYS A 106 -6.44 10.72 10.42
N HIS A 107 -5.19 10.99 10.02
CA HIS A 107 -4.78 12.32 9.56
C HIS A 107 -5.61 12.79 8.36
N TYR A 108 -5.77 11.93 7.35
CA TYR A 108 -6.59 12.20 6.17
C TYR A 108 -8.05 12.50 6.53
N ASN A 109 -8.67 11.67 7.37
CA ASN A 109 -10.05 11.87 7.82
C ASN A 109 -10.23 13.16 8.63
N TYR A 110 -9.23 13.54 9.42
CA TYR A 110 -9.26 14.80 10.16
C TYR A 110 -9.17 16.00 9.22
N LEU A 111 -8.23 15.97 8.26
CA LEU A 111 -8.10 17.02 7.26
C LEU A 111 -9.37 17.23 6.43
N LEU A 112 -10.06 16.15 6.04
CA LEU A 112 -11.36 16.27 5.35
C LEU A 112 -12.41 17.04 6.15
N ARG A 113 -12.36 16.99 7.48
CA ARG A 113 -13.30 17.72 8.35
C ARG A 113 -12.92 19.19 8.52
N CYS A 114 -11.61 19.49 8.54
CA CYS A 114 -11.10 20.81 8.89
C CYS A 114 -10.76 21.69 7.70
N LEU A 115 -10.39 21.14 6.54
CA LEU A 115 -9.98 21.91 5.37
C LEU A 115 -11.13 22.80 4.83
N PRO A 116 -10.86 23.91 4.13
CA PRO A 116 -11.88 24.68 3.43
C PRO A 116 -12.52 23.88 2.29
N ILE A 117 -13.80 24.16 1.98
CA ILE A 117 -14.59 23.40 0.98
C ILE A 117 -13.91 23.34 -0.40
N SER A 118 -13.26 24.43 -0.83
CA SER A 118 -12.54 24.49 -2.12
C SER A 118 -11.40 23.49 -2.21
N GLN A 119 -10.64 23.32 -1.13
CA GLN A 119 -9.49 22.40 -1.07
C GLN A 119 -9.92 20.96 -0.78
N ARG A 120 -11.06 20.76 -0.10
CA ARG A 120 -11.60 19.42 0.19
C ARG A 120 -11.82 18.59 -1.06
N HIS A 121 -12.36 19.16 -2.14
CA HIS A 121 -12.63 18.39 -3.36
C HIS A 121 -11.35 17.85 -4.01
N SER A 122 -10.30 18.68 -4.09
CA SER A 122 -9.00 18.24 -4.64
C SER A 122 -8.35 17.18 -3.74
N PHE A 123 -8.33 17.43 -2.43
CA PHE A 123 -7.79 16.51 -1.44
C PHE A 123 -8.55 15.16 -1.40
N GLN A 124 -9.87 15.20 -1.56
CA GLN A 124 -10.71 14.00 -1.64
C GLN A 124 -10.45 13.22 -2.93
N LYS A 125 -10.27 13.91 -4.08
CA LYS A 125 -9.93 13.25 -5.35
C LYS A 125 -8.59 12.51 -5.27
N GLN A 126 -7.62 13.05 -4.53
CA GLN A 126 -6.32 12.41 -4.33
C GLN A 126 -6.40 11.20 -3.38
N GLY A 127 -7.26 11.24 -2.37
CA GLY A 127 -7.35 10.19 -1.35
C GLY A 127 -6.16 10.17 -0.40
N VAL A 128 -6.02 9.08 0.36
CA VAL A 128 -4.80 8.80 1.11
C VAL A 128 -3.68 8.55 0.10
N GLY A 129 -2.57 9.28 0.23
CA GLY A 129 -1.43 9.13 -0.68
C GLY A 129 -0.95 7.68 -0.80
N THR A 130 -0.52 7.29 -2.00
CA THR A 130 -0.05 5.93 -2.31
C THR A 130 1.16 5.52 -1.48
N SER A 131 1.99 6.49 -1.09
CA SER A 131 3.08 6.34 -0.11
C SER A 131 2.61 5.87 1.27
N ASN A 132 1.33 6.08 1.60
CA ASN A 132 0.70 5.59 2.82
C ASN A 132 -0.09 4.29 2.57
N ILE A 133 -0.77 4.17 1.42
CA ILE A 133 -1.50 2.95 1.01
C ILE A 133 -0.56 1.74 0.95
N VAL A 134 0.70 1.93 0.53
CA VAL A 134 1.68 0.84 0.44
C VAL A 134 1.93 0.16 1.79
N TRP A 135 1.84 0.90 2.91
CA TRP A 135 1.97 0.31 4.24
C TRP A 135 0.75 -0.55 4.58
N ALA A 136 -0.45 -0.15 4.20
CA ALA A 136 -1.63 -1.02 4.33
C ALA A 136 -1.46 -2.31 3.52
N PHE A 137 -0.89 -2.21 2.32
CA PHE A 137 -0.66 -3.35 1.43
C PHE A 137 0.30 -4.39 2.02
N HIS A 138 1.34 -3.93 2.72
CA HIS A 138 2.27 -4.80 3.41
C HIS A 138 1.82 -5.26 4.80
N SER A 139 0.69 -4.74 5.31
CA SER A 139 0.14 -5.15 6.59
C SER A 139 -0.45 -6.56 6.52
N GLU A 140 -0.24 -7.34 7.59
CA GLU A 140 -0.88 -8.64 7.80
C GLU A 140 -2.27 -8.50 8.46
N SER A 141 -2.57 -7.34 9.04
CA SER A 141 -3.78 -7.07 9.84
C SER A 141 -4.94 -6.50 9.01
N GLU A 142 -5.22 -7.09 7.84
CA GLU A 142 -6.19 -6.55 6.85
C GLU A 142 -7.60 -6.39 7.43
N GLU A 143 -8.09 -7.36 8.19
CA GLU A 143 -9.43 -7.34 8.78
C GLU A 143 -9.58 -6.25 9.84
N GLU A 144 -8.55 -6.06 10.65
CA GLU A 144 -8.51 -5.05 11.72
C GLU A 144 -8.49 -3.65 11.12
N LEU A 145 -7.66 -3.43 10.08
CA LEU A 145 -7.65 -2.19 9.32
C LEU A 145 -9.02 -1.86 8.73
N LEU A 146 -9.71 -2.86 8.17
CA LEU A 146 -11.06 -2.70 7.63
C LEU A 146 -12.07 -2.30 8.72
N ASN A 147 -11.96 -2.91 9.91
CA ASN A 147 -12.79 -2.61 11.07
C ASN A 147 -12.44 -1.27 11.75
N LEU A 148 -11.35 -0.60 11.36
CA LEU A 148 -11.04 0.76 11.79
C LEU A 148 -11.66 1.83 10.88
N ILE A 149 -12.20 1.44 9.73
CA ILE A 149 -12.89 2.36 8.81
C ILE A 149 -14.29 2.67 9.35
N PRO A 150 -14.60 3.93 9.73
CA PRO A 150 -15.87 4.25 10.41
C PRO A 150 -17.12 3.96 9.57
N SER A 151 -17.07 4.20 8.25
CA SER A 151 -18.19 3.94 7.35
C SER A 151 -18.48 2.44 7.20
N TYR A 152 -17.44 1.61 7.27
CA TYR A 152 -17.55 0.16 7.19
C TYR A 152 -18.21 -0.43 8.44
N VAL A 153 -17.75 -0.03 9.64
CA VAL A 153 -18.31 -0.50 10.92
C VAL A 153 -19.76 -0.05 11.11
N LYS A 154 -20.10 1.17 10.67
CA LYS A 154 -21.47 1.69 10.72
C LYS A 154 -22.42 1.01 9.72
N GLY A 155 -21.93 0.07 8.91
CA GLY A 155 -22.72 -0.62 7.89
C GLY A 155 -23.14 0.26 6.71
N GLN A 156 -22.49 1.41 6.53
CA GLN A 156 -22.74 2.35 5.43
C GLN A 156 -21.47 2.60 4.58
N PRO A 157 -20.72 1.56 4.15
CA PRO A 157 -19.59 1.76 3.26
C PRO A 157 -20.07 2.31 1.91
N LYS A 158 -19.28 3.23 1.35
CA LYS A 158 -19.44 3.77 0.00
C LYS A 158 -18.16 3.49 -0.78
N TRP A 159 -18.29 3.15 -2.07
CA TRP A 159 -17.14 2.78 -2.89
C TRP A 159 -16.10 3.88 -2.98
N HIS A 160 -16.53 5.13 -3.17
CA HIS A 160 -15.60 6.26 -3.25
C HIS A 160 -14.73 6.38 -1.98
N VAL A 161 -15.27 6.15 -0.78
CA VAL A 161 -14.50 6.17 0.47
C VAL A 161 -13.49 5.01 0.52
N LEU A 162 -13.90 3.81 0.09
CA LEU A 162 -13.00 2.66 0.05
C LEU A 162 -11.87 2.86 -0.97
N LYS A 163 -12.18 3.48 -2.12
CA LYS A 163 -11.21 3.89 -3.14
C LYS A 163 -10.22 4.93 -2.61
N GLU A 164 -10.71 5.97 -1.92
CA GLU A 164 -9.91 7.00 -1.27
C GLU A 164 -8.91 6.42 -0.24
N LEU A 165 -9.29 5.32 0.42
CA LEU A 165 -8.44 4.61 1.39
C LEU A 165 -7.58 3.49 0.76
N GLY A 166 -7.64 3.31 -0.56
CA GLY A 166 -6.83 2.31 -1.28
C GLY A 166 -7.25 0.86 -1.04
N VAL A 167 -8.47 0.59 -0.57
CA VAL A 167 -8.93 -0.78 -0.20
C VAL A 167 -8.79 -1.77 -1.35
N GLY A 168 -8.94 -1.31 -2.60
CA GLY A 168 -8.76 -2.15 -3.78
C GLY A 168 -7.32 -2.68 -3.97
N TRP A 169 -6.33 -1.98 -3.39
CA TRP A 169 -4.92 -2.38 -3.41
C TRP A 169 -4.55 -3.33 -2.28
N TRP A 170 -4.86 -2.95 -1.04
CA TRP A 170 -4.32 -3.64 0.14
C TRP A 170 -5.16 -4.81 0.66
N LEU A 171 -6.44 -4.92 0.29
CA LEU A 171 -7.28 -6.05 0.74
C LEU A 171 -7.02 -7.29 -0.12
N ARG A 172 -6.03 -8.11 0.24
CA ARG A 172 -5.54 -9.24 -0.56
C ARG A 172 -6.30 -10.53 -0.27
N ASN A 173 -6.89 -10.67 0.91
CA ASN A 173 -7.71 -11.84 1.21
C ASN A 173 -9.05 -11.80 0.42
N ASN A 174 -9.22 -12.71 -0.54
CA ASN A 174 -10.42 -12.77 -1.37
C ASN A 174 -11.71 -13.05 -0.58
N ASN A 175 -11.63 -13.76 0.55
CA ASN A 175 -12.80 -13.99 1.40
C ASN A 175 -13.24 -12.70 2.10
N LEU A 176 -12.29 -11.95 2.67
CA LEU A 176 -12.57 -10.64 3.26
C LEU A 176 -13.03 -9.63 2.21
N LEU A 177 -12.44 -9.65 1.00
CA LEU A 177 -12.87 -8.81 -0.12
C LEU A 177 -14.34 -9.10 -0.51
N ARG A 178 -14.73 -10.38 -0.64
CA ARG A 178 -16.13 -10.75 -0.91
C ARG A 178 -17.07 -10.25 0.18
N GLN A 179 -16.72 -10.42 1.46
CA GLN A 179 -17.52 -9.92 2.58
C GLN A 179 -17.63 -8.39 2.57
N CYS A 180 -16.52 -7.69 2.32
CA CYS A 180 -16.46 -6.24 2.24
C CYS A 180 -17.38 -5.71 1.13
N ILE A 181 -17.24 -6.26 -0.08
CA ILE A 181 -18.00 -5.84 -1.25
C ILE A 181 -19.48 -6.26 -1.15
N GLU A 182 -19.80 -7.34 -0.45
CA GLU A 182 -21.19 -7.67 -0.13
C GLU A 182 -21.83 -6.67 0.85
N ARG A 183 -21.09 -6.22 1.88
CA ARG A 183 -21.57 -5.13 2.76
C ARG A 183 -21.76 -3.83 1.98
N LEU A 184 -20.83 -3.50 1.08
CA LEU A 184 -20.95 -2.38 0.15
C LEU A 184 -22.18 -2.46 -0.74
N ALA A 185 -22.45 -3.62 -1.33
CA ALA A 185 -23.62 -3.83 -2.17
C ALA A 185 -24.93 -3.63 -1.39
N LYS A 186 -25.01 -4.16 -0.16
CA LYS A 186 -26.16 -3.95 0.74
C LYS A 186 -26.36 -2.47 1.09
N ALA A 187 -25.28 -1.77 1.43
CA ALA A 187 -25.34 -0.34 1.76
C ALA A 187 -25.75 0.53 0.56
N SER A 188 -25.21 0.23 -0.64
CA SER A 188 -25.57 0.92 -1.89
C SER A 188 -27.07 0.79 -2.20
N PHE A 189 -27.60 -0.44 -2.08
CA PHE A 189 -29.03 -0.68 -2.23
C PHE A 189 -29.87 0.03 -1.15
N GLN A 190 -29.42 0.05 0.11
CA GLN A 190 -30.17 0.73 1.18
C GLN A 190 -30.20 2.25 1.01
N ALA A 191 -29.16 2.84 0.43
CA ALA A 191 -29.05 4.29 0.26
C ALA A 191 -30.01 4.83 -0.83
N ASN A 192 -29.97 4.25 -2.03
CA ASN A 192 -30.74 4.74 -3.18
C ASN A 192 -32.00 3.92 -3.45
N GLN A 193 -32.11 2.73 -2.86
CA GLN A 193 -33.12 1.73 -3.16
C GLN A 193 -33.21 1.36 -4.65
N ASP A 194 -32.15 1.55 -5.43
CA ASP A 194 -32.06 1.07 -6.81
C ASP A 194 -31.30 -0.28 -6.82
N PRO A 195 -31.93 -1.39 -7.27
CA PRO A 195 -31.23 -2.66 -7.43
C PRO A 195 -30.03 -2.60 -8.39
N LEU A 196 -30.01 -1.66 -9.34
CA LEU A 196 -28.91 -1.51 -10.30
C LEU A 196 -27.61 -1.00 -9.67
N ASP A 197 -27.70 -0.14 -8.65
CA ASP A 197 -26.53 0.40 -7.94
C ASP A 197 -25.81 -0.67 -7.10
N ALA A 198 -26.55 -1.71 -6.71
CA ALA A 198 -26.00 -2.91 -6.09
C ALA A 198 -25.54 -3.96 -7.12
N ALA A 199 -26.03 -3.87 -8.37
CA ALA A 199 -25.84 -4.93 -9.37
C ALA A 199 -24.38 -5.08 -9.77
N ILE A 200 -23.61 -3.99 -9.90
CA ILE A 200 -22.18 -4.06 -10.25
C ILE A 200 -21.40 -4.97 -9.28
N TYR A 201 -21.61 -4.82 -7.97
CA TYR A 201 -20.93 -5.59 -6.94
C TYR A 201 -21.39 -7.04 -6.88
N TYR A 202 -22.70 -7.29 -6.99
CA TYR A 202 -23.22 -8.66 -6.99
C TYR A 202 -22.85 -9.43 -8.27
N MET A 203 -22.83 -8.76 -9.43
CA MET A 203 -22.41 -9.37 -10.70
C MET A 203 -20.91 -9.68 -10.71
N ALA A 204 -20.07 -8.82 -10.11
CA ALA A 204 -18.66 -9.12 -9.90
C ALA A 204 -18.45 -10.41 -9.09
N MET A 205 -19.37 -10.74 -8.18
CA MET A 205 -19.37 -12.01 -7.42
C MET A 205 -20.19 -13.14 -8.05
N LYS A 206 -20.67 -12.97 -9.30
CA LYS A 206 -21.57 -13.92 -10.01
C LYS A 206 -22.88 -14.23 -9.27
N LYS A 207 -23.31 -13.38 -8.34
CA LYS A 207 -24.54 -13.53 -7.52
C LYS A 207 -25.78 -12.97 -8.23
N LYS A 208 -26.07 -13.43 -9.46
CA LYS A 208 -27.21 -12.92 -10.25
C LYS A 208 -28.57 -13.10 -9.57
N SER A 209 -28.72 -14.19 -8.80
CA SER A 209 -29.94 -14.54 -8.08
C SER A 209 -30.33 -13.48 -7.04
N VAL A 210 -29.34 -12.85 -6.40
CA VAL A 210 -29.58 -11.79 -5.41
C VAL A 210 -30.17 -10.56 -6.10
N VAL A 211 -29.58 -10.12 -7.21
CA VAL A 211 -30.09 -8.99 -8.00
C VAL A 211 -31.50 -9.25 -8.52
N TRP A 212 -31.76 -10.47 -9.02
CA TRP A 212 -33.11 -10.88 -9.40
C TRP A 212 -34.11 -10.77 -8.23
N GLY A 213 -33.73 -11.22 -7.03
CA GLY A 213 -34.55 -11.11 -5.83
C GLY A 213 -34.83 -9.65 -5.41
N LEU A 214 -33.85 -8.75 -5.59
CA LEU A 214 -34.02 -7.32 -5.32
C LEU A 214 -35.04 -6.68 -6.27
N PHE A 215 -34.97 -6.97 -7.57
CA PHE A 215 -35.96 -6.49 -8.55
C PHE A 215 -37.37 -7.01 -8.27
N ARG A 216 -37.48 -8.27 -7.84
CA ARG A 216 -38.75 -8.86 -7.42
C ARG A 216 -39.34 -8.14 -6.21
N SER A 217 -38.52 -7.80 -5.21
CA SER A 217 -38.95 -7.05 -4.02
C SER A 217 -39.40 -5.63 -4.37
N LYS A 218 -38.76 -4.99 -5.36
CA LYS A 218 -39.13 -3.67 -5.88
C LYS A 218 -40.33 -3.68 -6.83
N LYS A 219 -40.85 -4.87 -7.17
CA LYS A 219 -41.98 -5.10 -8.11
C LYS A 219 -41.71 -4.56 -9.53
N ASP A 220 -40.46 -4.58 -9.99
CA ASP A 220 -40.13 -4.27 -11.38
C ASP A 220 -40.28 -5.53 -12.25
N GLU A 221 -41.44 -5.70 -12.87
CA GLU A 221 -41.76 -6.90 -13.65
C GLU A 221 -40.83 -7.11 -14.85
N LYS A 222 -40.43 -6.03 -15.56
CA LYS A 222 -39.60 -6.12 -16.77
C LYS A 222 -38.21 -6.63 -16.43
N MET A 223 -37.58 -6.03 -15.43
CA MET A 223 -36.24 -6.42 -15.01
C MET A 223 -36.25 -7.78 -14.30
N THR A 224 -37.30 -8.09 -13.53
CA THR A 224 -37.45 -9.42 -12.91
C THR A 224 -37.56 -10.53 -13.94
N GLN A 225 -38.34 -10.34 -15.01
CA GLN A 225 -38.43 -11.30 -16.12
C GLN A 225 -37.10 -11.40 -16.87
N PHE A 226 -36.41 -10.28 -17.10
CA PHE A 226 -35.12 -10.28 -17.77
C PHE A 226 -34.06 -11.09 -16.99
N PHE A 227 -33.88 -10.81 -15.69
CA PHE A 227 -32.89 -11.48 -14.84
C PHE A 227 -33.24 -12.93 -14.49
N ALA A 228 -34.50 -13.35 -14.69
CA ALA A 228 -34.92 -14.74 -14.54
C ALA A 228 -34.29 -15.65 -15.59
N ASN A 229 -33.97 -15.11 -16.77
CA ASN A 229 -33.40 -15.88 -17.87
C ASN A 229 -32.01 -16.44 -17.56
N ASN A 230 -31.62 -17.44 -18.35
CA ASN A 230 -30.29 -18.02 -18.31
C ASN A 230 -29.35 -17.28 -19.27
N PHE A 231 -28.40 -16.51 -18.72
CA PHE A 231 -27.42 -15.74 -19.48
C PHE A 231 -26.25 -16.57 -20.01
N ALA A 232 -26.19 -17.87 -19.69
CA ALA A 232 -25.30 -18.80 -20.38
C ALA A 232 -25.74 -19.03 -21.83
N GLU A 233 -27.03 -18.83 -22.14
CA GLU A 233 -27.55 -18.95 -23.50
C GLU A 233 -27.19 -17.73 -24.35
N ASP A 234 -26.70 -17.97 -25.57
CA ASP A 234 -26.30 -16.94 -26.54
C ASP A 234 -27.38 -15.87 -26.78
N ARG A 235 -28.66 -16.26 -26.79
CA ARG A 235 -29.77 -15.33 -27.00
C ARG A 235 -29.83 -14.26 -25.91
N TRP A 236 -29.78 -14.69 -24.64
CA TRP A 236 -29.88 -13.80 -23.49
C TRP A 236 -28.56 -13.08 -23.21
N ARG A 237 -27.42 -13.73 -23.49
CA ARG A 237 -26.11 -13.07 -23.49
C ARG A 237 -26.08 -11.88 -24.44
N LYS A 238 -26.50 -12.05 -25.70
CA LYS A 238 -26.58 -10.96 -26.69
C LYS A 238 -27.57 -9.86 -26.26
N ALA A 239 -28.68 -10.22 -25.62
CA ALA A 239 -29.62 -9.24 -25.08
C ALA A 239 -29.00 -8.40 -23.95
N ALA A 240 -28.24 -9.01 -23.03
CA ALA A 240 -27.51 -8.31 -21.99
C ALA A 240 -26.44 -7.37 -22.57
N LEU A 241 -25.68 -7.80 -23.58
CA LEU A 241 -24.70 -6.94 -24.27
C LEU A 241 -25.36 -5.72 -24.93
N LYS A 242 -26.49 -5.92 -25.65
CA LYS A 242 -27.24 -4.80 -26.24
C LYS A 242 -27.69 -3.79 -25.19
N ASN A 243 -28.13 -4.27 -24.03
CA ASN A 243 -28.50 -3.40 -22.90
C ASN A 243 -27.28 -2.68 -22.31
N ALA A 244 -26.12 -3.34 -22.21
CA ALA A 244 -24.88 -2.73 -21.76
C ALA A 244 -24.45 -1.58 -22.68
N PHE A 245 -24.41 -1.78 -23.99
CA PHE A 245 -24.09 -0.73 -24.96
C PHE A 245 -25.12 0.42 -24.95
N ALA A 246 -26.41 0.11 -24.76
CA ALA A 246 -27.43 1.15 -24.59
C ALA A 246 -27.22 1.99 -23.32
N LEU A 247 -26.75 1.39 -22.23
CA LEU A 247 -26.41 2.09 -20.99
C LEU A 247 -25.15 2.95 -21.13
N LEU A 248 -24.16 2.52 -21.92
CA LEU A 248 -23.03 3.34 -22.30
C LEU A 248 -23.46 4.61 -23.03
N GLY A 249 -24.38 4.49 -24.00
CA GLY A 249 -24.95 5.64 -24.71
C GLY A 249 -25.71 6.62 -23.80
N LYS A 250 -26.23 6.15 -22.66
CA LYS A 250 -26.90 6.96 -21.63
C LYS A 250 -25.97 7.51 -20.55
N GLN A 251 -24.65 7.32 -20.68
CA GLN A 251 -23.64 7.68 -19.68
C GLN A 251 -23.84 7.04 -18.30
N ARG A 252 -24.53 5.89 -18.25
CA ARG A 252 -24.72 5.10 -17.02
C ARG A 252 -23.65 4.01 -16.95
N PHE A 253 -22.41 4.42 -16.70
CA PHE A 253 -21.24 3.55 -16.82
C PHE A 253 -21.23 2.41 -15.80
N GLU A 254 -21.52 2.68 -14.52
CA GLU A 254 -21.58 1.64 -13.48
C GLU A 254 -22.60 0.55 -13.79
N HIS A 255 -23.79 0.95 -14.29
CA HIS A 255 -24.82 0.01 -14.72
C HIS A 255 -24.38 -0.76 -15.97
N ALA A 256 -23.71 -0.12 -16.93
CA ALA A 256 -23.18 -0.80 -18.10
C ALA A 256 -22.18 -1.91 -17.72
N VAL A 257 -21.26 -1.63 -16.79
CA VAL A 257 -20.30 -2.62 -16.24
C VAL A 257 -21.06 -3.83 -15.67
N ALA A 258 -22.12 -3.60 -14.87
CA ALA A 258 -22.93 -4.68 -14.32
C ALA A 258 -23.55 -5.59 -15.40
N PHE A 259 -24.01 -5.01 -16.53
CA PHE A 259 -24.58 -5.77 -17.65
C PHE A 259 -23.52 -6.48 -18.49
N PHE A 260 -22.32 -5.91 -18.66
CA PHE A 260 -21.21 -6.61 -19.30
C PHE A 260 -20.78 -7.84 -18.49
N LEU A 261 -20.70 -7.70 -17.16
CA LEU A 261 -20.45 -8.83 -16.25
C LEU A 261 -21.57 -9.88 -16.30
N LEU A 262 -22.83 -9.45 -16.39
CA LEU A 262 -23.97 -10.37 -16.58
C LEU A 262 -23.87 -11.15 -17.89
N ALA A 263 -23.35 -10.53 -18.95
CA ALA A 263 -23.12 -11.15 -20.25
C ALA A 263 -21.83 -11.99 -20.31
N ASN A 264 -21.12 -12.17 -19.19
CA ASN A 264 -19.83 -12.85 -19.13
C ASN A 264 -18.75 -12.22 -20.05
N SER A 265 -18.85 -10.92 -20.31
CA SER A 265 -17.82 -10.16 -21.02
C SER A 265 -17.01 -9.32 -20.04
N LEU A 266 -16.00 -9.93 -19.44
CA LEU A 266 -15.15 -9.25 -18.46
C LEU A 266 -14.30 -8.16 -19.12
N ASN A 267 -13.72 -8.40 -20.29
CA ASN A 267 -12.87 -7.42 -20.97
C ASN A 267 -13.59 -6.10 -21.25
N ASP A 268 -14.81 -6.16 -21.79
CA ASP A 268 -15.61 -4.95 -22.06
C ASP A 268 -15.96 -4.22 -20.75
N ALA A 269 -16.24 -4.96 -19.68
CA ALA A 269 -16.51 -4.39 -18.36
C ALA A 269 -15.29 -3.63 -17.81
N LEU A 270 -14.10 -4.22 -17.94
CA LEU A 270 -12.85 -3.60 -17.49
C LEU A 270 -12.48 -2.37 -18.33
N GLU A 271 -12.67 -2.42 -19.64
CA GLU A 271 -12.44 -1.27 -20.52
C GLU A 271 -13.30 -0.07 -20.12
N VAL A 272 -14.56 -0.30 -19.74
CA VAL A 272 -15.44 0.77 -19.23
C VAL A 272 -14.95 1.30 -17.87
N CYS A 273 -14.47 0.43 -16.97
CA CYS A 273 -13.88 0.86 -15.70
C CYS A 273 -12.64 1.74 -15.88
N LEU A 274 -11.77 1.40 -16.83
CA LEU A 274 -10.54 2.15 -17.09
C LEU A 274 -10.81 3.45 -17.84
N THR A 275 -11.58 3.41 -18.93
CA THR A 275 -11.71 4.56 -19.86
C THR A 275 -12.84 5.52 -19.51
N LYS A 276 -13.93 5.05 -18.88
CA LYS A 276 -15.12 5.87 -18.59
C LYS A 276 -15.26 6.20 -17.12
N LEU A 277 -14.95 5.25 -16.24
CA LEU A 277 -14.98 5.47 -14.79
C LEU A 277 -13.64 5.96 -14.23
N GLU A 278 -12.55 5.83 -14.99
CA GLU A 278 -11.18 6.18 -14.55
C GLU A 278 -10.87 5.56 -13.17
N ASP A 279 -11.24 4.29 -13.00
CA ASP A 279 -11.16 3.56 -11.73
C ASP A 279 -10.46 2.23 -11.88
N LEU A 280 -9.12 2.30 -11.86
CA LEU A 280 -8.25 1.13 -11.84
C LEU A 280 -8.52 0.24 -10.61
N GLN A 281 -8.76 0.83 -9.43
CA GLN A 281 -9.04 0.04 -8.22
C GLN A 281 -10.31 -0.79 -8.38
N LEU A 282 -11.35 -0.24 -9.00
CA LEU A 282 -12.59 -0.97 -9.27
C LEU A 282 -12.35 -2.10 -10.26
N ALA A 283 -11.59 -1.86 -11.33
CA ALA A 283 -11.21 -2.87 -12.31
C ALA A 283 -10.44 -4.05 -11.67
N LEU A 284 -9.49 -3.73 -10.78
CA LEU A 284 -8.72 -4.72 -10.01
C LEU A 284 -9.63 -5.57 -9.11
N VAL A 285 -10.54 -4.92 -8.36
CA VAL A 285 -11.49 -5.60 -7.47
C VAL A 285 -12.45 -6.49 -8.27
N ILE A 286 -13.03 -5.99 -9.36
CA ILE A 286 -13.95 -6.76 -10.21
C ILE A 286 -13.26 -8.02 -10.74
N THR A 287 -12.05 -7.88 -11.27
CA THR A 287 -11.30 -9.01 -11.82
C THR A 287 -11.04 -10.08 -10.77
N ARG A 288 -10.61 -9.68 -9.56
CA ARG A 288 -10.37 -10.60 -8.44
C ARG A 288 -11.64 -11.28 -7.95
N LEU A 289 -12.77 -10.58 -7.91
CA LEU A 289 -14.04 -11.18 -7.50
C LEU A 289 -14.61 -12.15 -8.54
N TYR A 290 -14.42 -11.83 -9.83
CA TYR A 290 -15.02 -12.53 -10.95
C TYR A 290 -14.25 -13.80 -11.35
N GLU A 291 -12.92 -13.75 -11.37
CA GLU A 291 -12.04 -14.87 -11.76
C GLU A 291 -11.23 -15.43 -10.58
N GLY A 292 -11.01 -14.65 -9.52
CA GLY A 292 -10.11 -15.00 -8.41
C GLY A 292 -10.68 -15.95 -7.36
N GLU A 293 -11.57 -16.87 -7.74
CA GLU A 293 -12.10 -17.90 -6.82
C GLU A 293 -11.07 -18.99 -6.50
N HIS A 294 -10.19 -19.32 -7.45
CA HIS A 294 -9.18 -20.37 -7.30
C HIS A 294 -7.74 -19.85 -7.32
N ASP A 295 -7.49 -18.70 -7.96
CA ASP A 295 -6.18 -18.06 -8.04
C ASP A 295 -6.29 -16.62 -7.50
N PRO A 296 -5.49 -16.21 -6.50
CA PRO A 296 -5.48 -14.83 -6.04
C PRO A 296 -5.02 -13.82 -7.12
N THR A 297 -4.32 -14.28 -8.15
CA THR A 297 -3.74 -13.47 -9.24
C THR A 297 -4.17 -13.99 -10.63
N PRO A 298 -5.45 -13.85 -11.00
CA PRO A 298 -5.94 -14.37 -12.27
C PRO A 298 -5.28 -13.67 -13.47
N PRO A 299 -5.26 -14.29 -14.68
CA PRO A 299 -4.58 -13.74 -15.85
C PRO A 299 -5.05 -12.32 -16.23
N SER A 300 -6.35 -12.06 -16.18
CA SER A 300 -6.91 -10.73 -16.45
C SER A 300 -6.43 -9.68 -15.46
N PHE A 301 -6.15 -10.08 -14.21
CA PHE A 301 -5.64 -9.19 -13.16
C PHE A 301 -4.16 -8.86 -13.41
N LYS A 302 -3.36 -9.85 -13.81
CA LYS A 302 -1.97 -9.61 -14.23
C LYS A 302 -1.89 -8.69 -15.43
N LYS A 303 -2.75 -8.89 -16.43
CA LYS A 303 -2.86 -8.03 -17.61
C LYS A 303 -3.09 -6.56 -17.21
N LEU A 304 -4.02 -6.29 -16.29
CA LEU A 304 -4.27 -4.93 -15.79
C LEU A 304 -3.02 -4.31 -15.16
N LEU A 305 -2.26 -5.07 -14.35
CA LEU A 305 -1.02 -4.58 -13.75
C LEU A 305 0.06 -4.30 -14.79
N TYR A 306 0.20 -5.17 -15.80
CA TYR A 306 1.16 -4.99 -16.88
C TYR A 306 0.86 -3.75 -17.74
N GLU A 307 -0.37 -3.63 -18.27
CA GLU A 307 -0.74 -2.56 -19.18
C GLU A 307 -0.84 -1.20 -18.48
N GLU A 308 -1.52 -1.13 -17.32
CA GLU A 308 -1.87 0.16 -16.69
C GLU A 308 -0.82 0.65 -15.67
N VAL A 309 -0.03 -0.25 -15.07
CA VAL A 309 0.93 0.13 -14.01
C VAL A 309 2.37 0.05 -14.50
N LEU A 310 2.73 -1.04 -15.18
CA LEU A 310 4.13 -1.33 -15.52
C LEU A 310 4.52 -0.92 -16.95
N GLY A 311 3.56 -0.54 -17.79
CA GLY A 311 3.81 -0.17 -19.18
C GLY A 311 4.32 -1.34 -20.04
N CYS A 312 3.89 -2.56 -19.72
CA CYS A 312 4.22 -3.78 -20.46
C CYS A 312 3.07 -4.21 -21.38
N ASP A 313 3.36 -5.09 -22.34
CA ASP A 313 2.34 -5.77 -23.12
C ASP A 313 1.50 -6.73 -22.25
N LYS A 314 0.39 -7.23 -22.81
CA LYS A 314 -0.55 -8.19 -22.17
C LYS A 314 0.12 -9.40 -21.52
N ASN A 315 1.27 -9.80 -22.04
CA ASN A 315 2.03 -10.98 -21.60
C ASN A 315 3.12 -10.65 -20.57
N GLY A 316 3.32 -9.37 -20.23
CA GLY A 316 4.41 -8.89 -19.39
C GLY A 316 5.75 -8.73 -20.14
N GLU A 317 5.73 -8.75 -21.47
CA GLU A 317 6.90 -8.53 -22.32
C GLU A 317 6.94 -7.07 -22.83
N ASN A 318 8.05 -6.65 -23.43
CA ASN A 318 8.26 -5.31 -24.01
C ASN A 318 7.93 -4.16 -23.04
N GLN A 319 8.64 -4.10 -21.92
CA GLN A 319 8.45 -3.02 -20.95
C GLN A 319 8.85 -1.66 -21.55
N ASP A 320 7.89 -0.76 -21.60
CA ASP A 320 8.10 0.65 -21.94
C ASP A 320 7.93 1.52 -20.69
N LEU A 321 9.06 1.82 -20.04
CA LEU A 321 9.11 2.67 -18.84
C LEU A 321 8.56 4.09 -19.08
N SER A 322 8.49 4.56 -20.33
CA SER A 322 7.91 5.88 -20.63
C SER A 322 6.39 5.89 -20.47
N ARG A 323 5.73 4.74 -20.62
CA ARG A 323 4.28 4.57 -20.51
C ARG A 323 3.82 4.01 -19.16
N ALA A 324 4.76 3.52 -18.35
CA ALA A 324 4.47 3.03 -17.01
C ALA A 324 3.88 4.12 -16.12
N HIS A 325 3.15 3.72 -15.08
CA HIS A 325 2.57 4.67 -14.15
C HIS A 325 3.68 5.42 -13.40
N PRO A 326 3.64 6.76 -13.26
CA PRO A 326 4.73 7.56 -12.69
C PRO A 326 4.97 7.33 -11.20
N ASP A 327 3.96 6.86 -10.49
CA ASP A 327 4.03 6.57 -9.05
C ASP A 327 4.87 5.32 -8.72
N PRO A 328 5.99 5.46 -7.99
CA PRO A 328 6.86 4.34 -7.62
C PRO A 328 6.19 3.36 -6.66
N PHE A 329 5.26 3.80 -5.80
CA PHE A 329 4.61 2.91 -4.83
C PHE A 329 3.61 1.97 -5.52
N LEU A 330 2.88 2.47 -6.52
CA LEU A 330 1.97 1.64 -7.33
C LEU A 330 2.74 0.60 -8.14
N ARG A 331 3.86 0.99 -8.77
CA ARG A 331 4.75 0.04 -9.47
C ARG A 331 5.31 -1.01 -8.52
N SER A 332 5.77 -0.60 -7.34
CA SER A 332 6.29 -1.51 -6.32
C SER A 332 5.24 -2.54 -5.88
N MET A 333 4.01 -2.10 -5.57
CA MET A 333 2.91 -3.01 -5.24
C MET A 333 2.58 -3.96 -6.40
N ALA A 334 2.53 -3.47 -7.64
CA ALA A 334 2.26 -4.31 -8.81
C ALA A 334 3.31 -5.42 -8.99
N LEU A 335 4.60 -5.07 -8.92
CA LEU A 335 5.71 -6.04 -9.01
C LEU A 335 5.68 -7.03 -7.84
N TRP A 336 5.35 -6.57 -6.64
CA TRP A 336 5.17 -7.42 -5.47
C TRP A 336 4.06 -8.46 -5.67
N ILE A 337 2.92 -8.06 -6.21
CA ILE A 337 1.81 -8.98 -6.51
C ILE A 337 2.21 -9.99 -7.59
N LEU A 338 3.00 -9.57 -8.57
CA LEU A 338 3.56 -10.43 -9.61
C LEU A 338 4.71 -11.33 -9.11
N LYS A 339 5.08 -11.23 -7.84
CA LYS A 339 6.16 -11.97 -7.17
C LYS A 339 7.57 -11.61 -7.66
N ASP A 340 7.71 -10.48 -8.35
CA ASP A 340 9.02 -9.89 -8.61
C ASP A 340 9.38 -8.94 -7.47
N TYR A 341 9.87 -9.53 -6.37
CA TYR A 341 10.22 -8.76 -5.18
C TYR A 341 11.44 -7.88 -5.43
N THR A 342 12.41 -8.35 -6.21
CA THR A 342 13.60 -7.56 -6.57
C THR A 342 13.24 -6.33 -7.39
N GLY A 343 12.38 -6.47 -8.40
CA GLY A 343 11.87 -5.34 -9.19
C GLY A 343 11.07 -4.36 -8.34
N SER A 344 10.29 -4.85 -7.37
CA SER A 344 9.52 -3.99 -6.46
C SER A 344 10.39 -3.05 -5.62
N LEU A 345 11.65 -3.45 -5.35
CA LEU A 345 12.63 -2.64 -4.63
C LEU A 345 13.35 -1.68 -5.58
N SER A 346 13.80 -2.16 -6.75
CA SER A 346 14.56 -1.34 -7.70
C SER A 346 13.74 -0.20 -8.30
N THR A 347 12.44 -0.42 -8.56
CA THR A 347 11.55 0.59 -9.16
C THR A 347 11.35 1.85 -8.31
N LEU A 348 11.69 1.77 -7.01
CA LEU A 348 11.68 2.91 -6.09
C LEU A 348 12.87 3.85 -6.30
N LEU A 349 13.98 3.33 -6.84
CA LEU A 349 15.20 4.09 -7.12
C LEU A 349 15.13 4.78 -8.50
N ASP A 350 14.33 4.22 -9.40
CA ASP A 350 14.20 4.73 -10.75
C ASP A 350 13.50 6.10 -10.77
N SER A 351 14.16 7.07 -11.40
CA SER A 351 13.64 8.43 -11.61
C SER A 351 13.10 8.59 -13.03
N GLN A 352 12.20 9.56 -13.25
CA GLN A 352 11.69 9.93 -14.58
C GLN A 352 10.92 8.82 -15.34
N ILE A 353 10.26 7.91 -14.59
CA ILE A 353 9.36 6.92 -15.18
C ILE A 353 8.01 7.56 -15.50
N GLY A 354 7.42 7.15 -16.63
CA GLY A 354 6.06 7.52 -17.00
C GLY A 354 5.93 8.84 -17.73
N SER A 355 6.99 9.35 -18.38
CA SER A 355 7.00 10.64 -19.07
C SER A 355 5.90 10.81 -20.14
N MET A 356 5.34 9.71 -20.66
CA MET A 356 4.24 9.70 -21.63
C MET A 356 2.88 9.34 -21.00
N HIS A 357 2.82 9.14 -19.68
CA HIS A 357 1.62 8.76 -18.96
C HIS A 357 0.72 9.99 -18.69
N PRO A 358 -0.62 9.91 -18.84
CA PRO A 358 -1.52 11.07 -18.65
C PRO A 358 -1.49 11.72 -17.26
N LEU A 359 -1.04 10.96 -16.25
CA LEU A 359 -0.88 11.43 -14.87
C LEU A 359 0.54 11.93 -14.54
N PHE A 360 1.44 12.00 -15.52
CA PHE A 360 2.77 12.57 -15.33
C PHE A 360 2.65 14.09 -15.22
N ASP A 361 3.16 14.65 -14.13
CA ASP A 361 3.15 16.08 -13.88
C ASP A 361 4.54 16.66 -14.21
N ASP A 362 4.65 17.28 -15.39
CA ASP A 362 5.86 17.95 -15.86
C ASP A 362 6.27 19.10 -14.92
N GLU A 363 5.33 19.79 -14.26
CA GLU A 363 5.65 20.89 -13.34
C GLU A 363 6.20 20.37 -12.02
N SER A 364 5.70 19.28 -11.46
CA SER A 364 6.29 18.62 -10.28
C SER A 364 7.68 18.04 -10.60
N ALA A 365 7.83 17.42 -11.77
CA ALA A 365 9.12 16.89 -12.23
C ALA A 365 10.13 18.01 -12.53
N ALA A 366 9.66 19.16 -13.02
CA ALA A 366 10.48 20.34 -13.32
C ALA A 366 10.73 21.23 -12.09
N LEU A 367 9.80 21.40 -11.14
CA LEU A 367 9.99 22.19 -9.90
C LEU A 367 10.92 21.50 -8.92
N GLY A 368 11.00 20.17 -8.96
CA GLY A 368 12.11 19.40 -8.37
C GLY A 368 13.48 19.74 -8.97
N ASN A 369 13.52 20.39 -10.14
CA ASN A 369 14.73 20.80 -10.86
C ASN A 369 14.87 22.34 -11.07
N ALA A 370 13.82 23.15 -10.85
CA ALA A 370 13.77 24.55 -11.32
C ALA A 370 13.74 25.62 -10.22
N SER A 371 13.57 25.26 -8.94
CA SER A 371 13.58 26.23 -7.84
C SER A 371 14.88 26.19 -7.02
N HIS A 372 15.94 26.75 -7.63
CA HIS A 372 17.35 26.84 -7.19
C HIS A 372 18.28 25.83 -7.86
N GLN A 373 19.23 26.35 -8.65
CA GLN A 373 20.31 25.65 -9.36
C GLN A 373 21.27 24.81 -8.48
N ASP A 374 20.94 24.59 -7.20
CA ASP A 374 21.69 23.78 -6.23
C ASP A 374 20.86 22.62 -5.60
N ALA A 375 19.61 22.40 -6.05
CA ALA A 375 18.76 21.34 -5.53
C ALA A 375 18.81 20.08 -6.41
N GLY A 376 19.92 19.35 -6.37
CA GLY A 376 20.00 18.02 -7.00
C GLY A 376 18.91 17.09 -6.45
N HIS A 377 18.10 16.52 -7.34
CA HIS A 377 17.28 15.31 -7.14
C HIS A 377 16.56 15.19 -5.79
N SER A 378 15.71 16.12 -5.34
CA SER A 378 15.06 15.96 -4.01
C SER A 378 14.22 14.67 -3.96
N THR A 379 14.76 13.61 -3.38
CA THR A 379 14.10 12.31 -3.24
C THR A 379 13.01 12.43 -2.19
N ASN A 380 11.79 11.97 -2.51
CA ASN A 380 10.67 11.96 -1.57
C ASN A 380 11.05 11.12 -0.34
N PRO A 381 11.07 11.67 0.90
CA PRO A 381 11.45 10.92 2.10
C PRO A 381 10.65 9.64 2.33
N ASN A 382 9.41 9.57 1.81
CA ASN A 382 8.59 8.37 1.89
C ASN A 382 9.17 7.21 1.04
N VAL A 383 9.81 7.52 -0.09
CA VAL A 383 10.47 6.51 -0.93
C VAL A 383 11.64 5.90 -0.17
N PHE A 384 12.45 6.72 0.51
CA PHE A 384 13.53 6.23 1.37
C PHE A 384 13.00 5.33 2.49
N ASN A 385 12.00 5.78 3.25
CA ASN A 385 11.43 5.03 4.36
C ASN A 385 10.90 3.66 3.91
N PHE A 386 10.21 3.62 2.77
CA PHE A 386 9.67 2.38 2.23
C PHE A 386 10.74 1.49 1.61
N TYR A 387 11.74 2.06 0.92
CA TYR A 387 12.89 1.32 0.39
C TYR A 387 13.66 0.61 1.51
N VAL A 388 13.96 1.32 2.61
CA VAL A 388 14.65 0.73 3.78
C VAL A 388 13.82 -0.41 4.37
N TYR A 389 12.50 -0.23 4.49
CA TYR A 389 11.59 -1.30 4.94
C TYR A 389 11.66 -2.53 4.03
N LEU A 390 11.51 -2.37 2.72
CA LEU A 390 11.57 -3.49 1.77
C LEU A 390 12.92 -4.22 1.82
N ARG A 391 14.03 -3.49 1.97
CA ARG A 391 15.37 -4.08 2.07
C ARG A 391 15.50 -5.03 3.28
N THR A 392 14.72 -4.79 4.33
CA THR A 392 14.66 -5.68 5.52
C THR A 392 13.60 -6.78 5.43
N HIS A 393 12.83 -6.84 4.35
CA HIS A 393 11.70 -7.75 4.24
C HIS A 393 12.15 -9.23 4.08
N PRO A 394 11.60 -10.19 4.86
CA PRO A 394 12.06 -11.58 4.85
C PRO A 394 12.03 -12.28 3.48
N LEU A 395 11.04 -11.98 2.64
CA LEU A 395 10.92 -12.55 1.29
C LEU A 395 12.07 -12.13 0.36
N LEU A 396 12.46 -10.85 0.40
CA LEU A 396 13.57 -10.32 -0.39
C LEU A 396 14.90 -10.94 0.05
N ILE A 397 15.12 -11.03 1.36
CA ILE A 397 16.30 -11.68 1.94
C ILE A 397 16.39 -13.14 1.48
N ARG A 398 15.30 -13.91 1.58
CA ARG A 398 15.26 -15.32 1.15
C ARG A 398 15.54 -15.48 -0.34
N GLN A 399 14.97 -14.64 -1.19
CA GLN A 399 15.20 -14.70 -2.65
C GLN A 399 16.66 -14.40 -2.97
N HIS A 400 17.24 -13.37 -2.35
CA HIS A 400 18.65 -13.02 -2.56
C HIS A 400 19.61 -14.14 -2.12
N ILE A 401 19.32 -14.80 -1.01
CA ILE A 401 20.08 -15.98 -0.55
C ILE A 401 19.96 -17.12 -1.57
N ALA A 402 18.76 -17.38 -2.08
CA ALA A 402 18.54 -18.41 -3.09
C ALA A 402 19.31 -18.12 -4.39
N SER A 403 19.27 -16.89 -4.88
CA SER A 403 20.01 -16.47 -6.09
C SER A 403 21.53 -16.56 -5.89
N SER A 404 22.06 -16.01 -4.79
CA SER A 404 23.49 -16.08 -4.49
C SER A 404 24.00 -17.51 -4.23
N ALA A 405 23.14 -18.41 -3.73
CA ALA A 405 23.45 -19.83 -3.61
C ALA A 405 23.46 -20.55 -4.96
N GLN A 406 22.64 -20.11 -5.93
CA GLN A 406 22.69 -20.63 -7.31
C GLN A 406 23.96 -20.16 -8.04
N ASP A 407 24.38 -18.91 -7.86
CA ASP A 407 25.63 -18.41 -8.42
C ASP A 407 26.85 -19.14 -7.86
N LYS A 408 26.82 -19.45 -6.56
CA LYS A 408 27.83 -20.28 -5.89
C LYS A 408 27.75 -21.76 -6.26
N LYS A 409 26.67 -22.28 -6.86
CA LYS A 409 26.60 -23.68 -7.34
C LYS A 409 27.46 -23.98 -8.58
N ARG A 410 28.17 -23.00 -9.15
CA ARG A 410 29.36 -23.25 -9.99
C ARG A 410 30.62 -23.64 -9.19
N ALA A 411 30.57 -23.60 -7.86
CA ALA A 411 31.56 -24.11 -6.93
C ALA A 411 30.87 -24.92 -5.80
N GLN A 412 30.84 -26.25 -5.95
CA GLN A 412 30.43 -27.28 -4.97
C GLN A 412 29.60 -26.82 -3.74
N VAL A 413 28.32 -27.21 -3.70
CA VAL A 413 27.50 -27.10 -2.48
C VAL A 413 27.19 -28.50 -1.95
N VAL A 414 27.70 -28.81 -0.76
CA VAL A 414 27.17 -29.87 0.12
C VAL A 414 26.07 -29.23 0.96
N ILE A 415 24.83 -29.71 0.81
CA ILE A 415 23.67 -29.29 1.60
C ILE A 415 23.73 -30.04 2.95
N ALA A 416 23.90 -29.32 4.05
CA ALA A 416 23.71 -29.87 5.39
C ALA A 416 22.21 -30.05 5.67
N GLY A 417 21.73 -31.29 5.68
CA GLY A 417 20.32 -31.60 5.95
C GLY A 417 19.86 -33.06 5.76
N PHE A 418 20.67 -33.95 5.18
CA PHE A 418 20.36 -35.38 5.11
C PHE A 418 21.57 -36.20 5.61
N SER A 419 21.44 -36.74 6.81
CA SER A 419 22.39 -37.69 7.41
C SER A 419 22.03 -39.13 7.01
N TYR A 420 22.96 -39.85 6.40
CA TYR A 420 23.00 -41.32 6.45
C TYR A 420 24.31 -41.74 7.13
N GLY A 421 24.18 -42.56 8.17
CA GLY A 421 25.30 -43.06 8.96
C GLY A 421 26.18 -44.04 8.19
N GLY A 422 27.48 -43.93 8.44
CA GLY A 422 28.54 -44.83 7.96
C GLY A 422 29.89 -44.28 8.41
N ALA A 423 30.71 -45.14 9.02
CA ALA A 423 31.81 -44.80 9.91
C ALA A 423 33.09 -44.24 9.25
N ASP A 424 33.97 -43.74 10.13
CA ASP A 424 35.44 -43.65 10.03
C ASP A 424 36.11 -42.43 9.35
N THR A 425 36.50 -41.43 10.16
CA THR A 425 37.87 -41.20 10.69
C THR A 425 38.37 -39.75 10.64
N SER A 426 38.65 -39.22 11.84
CA SER A 426 39.66 -38.20 12.21
C SER A 426 39.81 -36.91 11.39
N ALA A 427 39.34 -35.79 11.96
CA ALA A 427 40.21 -34.67 12.39
C ALA A 427 39.34 -33.54 12.98
N ALA A 428 39.61 -33.19 14.24
CA ALA A 428 38.95 -32.11 14.96
C ALA A 428 39.69 -30.79 14.77
N SER A 429 38.96 -29.73 14.40
CA SER A 429 39.20 -28.37 14.91
C SER A 429 37.89 -27.55 14.87
N SER A 430 37.48 -27.13 16.08
CA SER A 430 36.45 -26.14 16.48
C SER A 430 35.65 -25.45 15.36
N GLY A 431 34.32 -25.51 15.27
CA GLY A 431 33.33 -25.53 16.36
C GLY A 431 32.87 -24.11 16.73
N LEU A 432 32.12 -23.45 15.83
CA LEU A 432 31.11 -22.39 16.08
C LEU A 432 30.55 -21.92 14.72
N ALA A 433 29.78 -22.79 14.07
CA ALA A 433 29.00 -22.49 12.88
C ALA A 433 27.52 -22.77 13.18
N THR A 434 26.94 -21.96 14.06
CA THR A 434 25.52 -21.97 14.38
C THR A 434 25.05 -20.52 14.46
N ASP A 435 23.97 -20.21 13.72
CA ASP A 435 23.21 -18.96 13.73
C ASP A 435 23.85 -17.68 13.17
N LYS A 436 24.43 -17.76 11.96
CA LYS A 436 24.39 -16.58 11.06
C LYS A 436 23.00 -16.50 10.44
N GLN A 437 22.07 -15.87 11.15
CA GLN A 437 20.86 -15.34 10.52
C GLN A 437 21.33 -14.31 9.48
N ILE A 438 21.16 -14.69 8.22
CA ILE A 438 21.78 -14.06 7.06
C ILE A 438 21.09 -12.70 6.83
N GLN A 439 21.63 -11.64 7.44
CA GLN A 439 21.45 -10.29 6.91
C GLN A 439 22.04 -10.27 5.50
N LEU A 440 21.34 -9.66 4.54
CA LEU A 440 21.93 -9.26 3.25
C LEU A 440 23.32 -8.72 3.53
N GLU A 441 24.34 -9.14 2.77
CA GLU A 441 25.65 -8.50 2.85
C GLU A 441 25.41 -6.99 2.82
N ASP A 442 25.93 -6.27 3.82
CA ASP A 442 25.67 -4.85 4.05
C ASP A 442 26.41 -4.00 3.01
N SER A 443 26.04 -4.23 1.77
CA SER A 443 26.55 -3.58 0.58
C SER A 443 25.52 -2.59 0.05
N ILE A 444 26.01 -1.48 -0.49
CA ILE A 444 25.21 -0.43 -1.10
C ILE A 444 25.71 -0.13 -2.51
N THR A 445 24.77 0.02 -3.45
CA THR A 445 25.07 0.48 -4.81
C THR A 445 25.20 2.01 -4.85
N PRO A 446 25.85 2.60 -5.87
CA PRO A 446 25.92 4.06 -6.01
C PRO A 446 24.55 4.74 -6.04
N LEU A 447 23.55 4.13 -6.70
CA LEU A 447 22.19 4.66 -6.81
C LEU A 447 21.46 4.64 -5.45
N GLU A 448 21.61 3.54 -4.70
CA GLU A 448 21.11 3.47 -3.32
C GLU A 448 21.80 4.51 -2.44
N ARG A 449 23.12 4.66 -2.57
CA ARG A 449 23.90 5.64 -1.81
C ARG A 449 23.45 7.07 -2.09
N GLN A 450 23.10 7.38 -3.34
CA GLN A 450 22.49 8.66 -3.72
C GLN A 450 21.17 8.87 -2.97
N LEU A 451 20.29 7.87 -2.87
CA LEU A 451 19.03 7.98 -2.13
C LEU A 451 19.26 8.35 -0.65
N TYR A 452 20.22 7.73 0.04
CA TYR A 452 20.55 8.05 1.43
C TYR A 452 21.02 9.49 1.59
N PHE A 453 21.99 9.92 0.77
CA PHE A 453 22.53 11.27 0.87
C PHE A 453 21.52 12.34 0.51
N THR A 454 20.72 12.13 -0.54
CA THR A 454 19.73 13.12 -0.93
C THR A 454 18.61 13.24 0.08
N THR A 455 18.17 12.12 0.68
CA THR A 455 17.18 12.14 1.77
C THR A 455 17.73 12.84 3.01
N ALA A 456 18.98 12.56 3.40
CA ALA A 456 19.63 13.23 4.53
C ALA A 456 19.77 14.74 4.26
N HIS A 457 20.16 15.13 3.05
CA HIS A 457 20.25 16.53 2.64
C HIS A 457 18.88 17.22 2.68
N ALA A 458 17.82 16.55 2.21
CA ALA A 458 16.46 17.07 2.26
C ALA A 458 15.99 17.33 3.70
N HIS A 459 16.23 16.39 4.63
CA HIS A 459 15.92 16.60 6.05
C HIS A 459 16.75 17.73 6.68
N PHE A 460 18.02 17.84 6.32
CA PHE A 460 18.88 18.92 6.78
C PHE A 460 18.37 20.29 6.30
N LYS A 461 18.02 20.41 5.01
CA LYS A 461 17.45 21.62 4.41
C LYS A 461 16.08 21.98 5.01
N ALA A 462 15.29 20.98 5.40
CA ALA A 462 14.02 21.17 6.11
C ALA A 462 14.17 21.61 7.58
N GLY A 463 15.40 21.71 8.11
CA GLY A 463 15.66 22.12 9.49
C GLY A 463 15.57 20.98 10.51
N CYS A 464 15.62 19.71 10.06
CA CYS A 464 15.51 18.52 10.90
C CYS A 464 16.84 17.73 10.96
N PRO A 465 17.91 18.25 11.61
CA PRO A 465 19.23 17.62 11.58
C PRO A 465 19.26 16.24 12.26
N ALA A 466 18.40 15.98 13.25
CA ALA A 466 18.31 14.68 13.90
C ALA A 466 17.88 13.57 12.93
N LEU A 467 16.88 13.82 12.08
CA LEU A 467 16.43 12.88 11.05
C LEU A 467 17.50 12.69 9.97
N ALA A 468 18.20 13.76 9.59
CA ALA A 468 19.32 13.67 8.64
C ALA A 468 20.43 12.73 9.16
N LEU A 469 20.79 12.87 10.44
CA LEU A 469 21.77 11.98 11.09
C LEU A 469 21.24 10.54 11.21
N GLU A 470 19.96 10.35 11.49
CA GLU A 470 19.33 9.02 11.52
C GLU A 470 19.45 8.32 10.15
N VAL A 471 19.16 9.02 9.06
CA VAL A 471 19.33 8.49 7.69
C VAL A 471 20.77 8.06 7.45
N LEU A 472 21.74 8.92 7.78
CA LEU A 472 23.17 8.63 7.58
C LEU A 472 23.67 7.49 8.47
N SER A 473 23.10 7.32 9.66
CA SER A 473 23.47 6.22 10.58
C SER A 473 23.09 4.83 10.05
N LYS A 474 22.10 4.77 9.14
CA LYS A 474 21.65 3.54 8.49
C LYS A 474 22.43 3.19 7.22
N LEU A 475 23.42 4.01 6.84
CA LEU A 475 24.18 3.84 5.61
C LEU A 475 25.12 2.62 5.71
N PRO A 476 24.99 1.62 4.81
CA PRO A 476 25.88 0.46 4.74
C PRO A 476 27.34 0.84 4.53
N THR A 477 28.26 0.08 5.13
CA THR A 477 29.70 0.39 5.10
C THR A 477 30.42 -0.08 3.84
N LYS A 478 29.89 -1.08 3.13
CA LYS A 478 30.53 -1.65 1.94
C LYS A 478 29.89 -1.11 0.67
N VAL A 479 30.69 -0.60 -0.27
CA VAL A 479 30.19 -0.15 -1.58
C VAL A 479 30.50 -1.23 -2.61
N ILE A 480 29.51 -1.65 -3.40
CA ILE A 480 29.74 -2.51 -4.57
C ILE A 480 29.95 -1.60 -5.78
N ASP A 481 31.16 -1.66 -6.36
CA ASP A 481 31.43 -1.06 -7.65
C ASP A 481 30.89 -1.98 -8.76
N GLN A 482 30.06 -1.45 -9.66
CA GLN A 482 29.44 -2.19 -10.76
C GLN A 482 30.44 -2.67 -11.85
N GLU A 483 31.76 -2.52 -11.66
CA GLU A 483 32.76 -2.77 -12.71
C GLU A 483 33.31 -4.20 -12.81
N THR A 484 32.95 -5.14 -11.92
CA THR A 484 33.61 -6.47 -11.90
C THR A 484 32.86 -7.61 -12.60
N SER A 485 31.87 -7.32 -13.45
CA SER A 485 31.20 -8.35 -14.26
C SER A 485 31.55 -8.38 -15.76
N ASN A 486 32.45 -7.51 -16.24
CA ASN A 486 32.82 -7.45 -17.67
C ASN A 486 34.30 -7.71 -18.01
N ALA A 487 35.11 -8.19 -17.05
CA ALA A 487 36.53 -8.45 -17.27
C ALA A 487 36.86 -9.95 -17.41
N GLN A 488 36.26 -10.65 -18.38
CA GLN A 488 36.83 -11.89 -18.93
C GLN A 488 36.57 -11.98 -20.43
N SER A 489 37.32 -11.19 -21.20
CA SER A 489 37.62 -11.47 -22.61
C SER A 489 39.13 -11.70 -22.71
N PRO A 490 39.61 -12.87 -23.17
CA PRO A 490 41.04 -13.13 -23.26
C PRO A 490 41.64 -12.30 -24.40
N ALA A 491 42.63 -11.48 -24.06
CA ALA A 491 43.49 -10.84 -25.04
C ALA A 491 44.46 -11.88 -25.62
N SER A 492 44.32 -12.19 -26.91
CA SER A 492 45.40 -12.74 -27.73
C SER A 492 45.85 -11.63 -28.68
N GLY A 493 47.07 -11.12 -28.44
CA GLY A 493 47.71 -10.10 -29.27
C GLY A 493 48.13 -10.62 -30.65
N PRO A 494 48.58 -9.72 -31.55
CA PRO A 494 49.03 -10.10 -32.88
C PRO A 494 50.50 -10.53 -32.82
N ASP A 495 50.80 -11.74 -33.27
CA ASP A 495 52.18 -12.15 -33.59
C ASP A 495 52.54 -11.65 -34.99
N VAL A 496 53.70 -11.00 -35.08
CA VAL A 496 54.54 -10.82 -36.27
C VAL A 496 55.56 -11.94 -36.30
#